data_AF-A0A3E0UES2-F1
#
_entry.id   AF-A0A3E0UES2-F1
#
_cell.length_a   1.000
_cell.length_b   1.000
_cell.length_c   1.000
_cell.angle_alpha   90.00
_cell.angle_beta   90.00
_cell.angle_gamma   90.00
#
_symmetry.space_group_name_H-M   'P 1'
#
loop_
_entity.id
_entity.type
_entity.pdbx_description
1 polymer ?
#
loop_
_entity_poly.entity_id
_entity_poly.type
_entity_poly.pdbx_seq_one_letter_code
_entity_poly.pdbx_strand_id
1 'polypeptide(L)'
;MKYLIRLVRYIALVALVIVTSVSSQTHANVPKQEITINPGKYFNYYHIQLDLIPNQYRVNERYGFNPGGQFEVFIPKELFPIPAPNCREHIIVRMPYSNNTHQKKALFERLSQSKETTRVTLELNPYLNIVTESPLALELTYCNVFFRHKHGDYYNKPN
;
A
#
# COMPACT_ATOMS: atom_id res chain seq x y z
N MET A 1 37.62 47.01 -56.01
CA MET A 1 38.86 46.37 -56.51
C MET A 1 39.78 46.20 -55.31
N LYS A 2 40.15 45.03 -54.81
CA LYS A 2 40.44 43.78 -55.52
C LYS A 2 40.72 42.71 -54.44
N TYR A 3 40.03 41.59 -54.58
CA TYR A 3 40.44 40.23 -54.23
C TYR A 3 40.70 39.84 -52.75
N LEU A 4 39.93 38.92 -52.18
CA LEU A 4 39.91 37.46 -52.40
C LEU A 4 40.94 36.73 -51.51
N ILE A 5 40.40 36.00 -50.52
CA ILE A 5 40.77 34.64 -50.11
C ILE A 5 42.26 34.38 -49.79
N ARG A 6 42.54 34.22 -48.49
CA ARG A 6 43.42 33.15 -47.96
C ARG A 6 42.88 32.76 -46.58
N LEU A 7 42.21 31.62 -46.47
CA LEU A 7 42.76 30.28 -46.32
C LEU A 7 42.74 29.89 -44.83
N VAL A 8 41.76 29.03 -44.48
CA VAL A 8 41.89 27.79 -43.71
C VAL A 8 42.66 27.84 -42.37
N ARG A 9 42.08 27.17 -41.37
CA ARG A 9 42.60 26.85 -40.01
C ARG A 9 42.14 27.91 -39.00
N TYR A 10 41.13 27.69 -38.16
CA TYR A 10 41.08 26.60 -37.20
C TYR A 10 39.64 26.18 -36.93
N ILE A 11 39.34 24.97 -37.38
CA ILE A 11 38.36 24.08 -36.77
C ILE A 11 38.96 23.68 -35.41
N ALA A 12 38.36 24.11 -34.32
CA ALA A 12 38.43 23.44 -33.02
C ALA A 12 37.27 23.97 -32.14
N LEU A 13 36.07 23.39 -32.28
CA LEU A 13 35.59 22.35 -31.36
C LEU A 13 35.67 22.78 -29.88
N VAL A 14 34.71 23.59 -29.43
CA VAL A 14 34.14 23.44 -28.08
C VAL A 14 32.64 23.73 -28.17
N ALA A 15 31.91 22.89 -28.90
CA ALA A 15 30.48 22.75 -28.67
C ALA A 15 30.33 21.98 -27.35
N LEU A 16 30.24 22.70 -26.24
CA LEU A 16 29.90 22.12 -24.94
C LEU A 16 28.42 21.71 -24.99
N VAL A 17 28.15 20.54 -25.55
CA VAL A 17 26.86 19.89 -25.49
C VAL A 17 26.70 19.41 -24.04
N ILE A 18 26.04 20.21 -23.22
CA ILE A 18 25.57 19.78 -21.90
C ILE A 18 24.45 18.78 -22.18
N VAL A 19 24.82 17.51 -22.33
CA VAL A 19 23.89 16.39 -22.27
C VAL A 19 23.41 16.34 -20.83
N THR A 20 22.32 17.05 -20.52
CA THR A 20 21.57 16.81 -19.29
C THR A 20 21.04 15.39 -19.41
N SER A 21 21.70 14.45 -18.74
CA SER A 21 21.16 13.12 -18.49
C SER A 21 19.84 13.29 -17.77
N VAL A 22 18.75 13.23 -18.53
CA VAL A 22 17.42 13.00 -17.97
C VAL A 22 17.52 11.60 -17.35
N SER A 23 17.82 11.56 -16.06
CA SER A 23 17.70 10.35 -15.27
C SER A 23 16.23 9.98 -15.31
N SER A 24 15.85 9.13 -16.27
CA SER A 24 14.60 8.39 -16.22
C SER A 24 14.67 7.61 -14.91
N GLN A 25 14.01 8.15 -13.88
CA GLN A 25 13.75 7.43 -12.66
C GLN A 25 12.97 6.21 -13.10
N THR A 26 13.64 5.06 -13.17
CA THR A 26 12.97 3.79 -13.30
C THR A 26 12.11 3.70 -12.05
N HIS A 27 10.83 4.02 -12.16
CA HIS A 27 9.84 3.66 -11.18
C HIS A 27 10.03 2.16 -10.99
N ALA A 28 10.58 1.77 -9.84
CA ALA A 28 10.69 0.38 -9.47
C ALA A 28 9.33 -0.26 -9.75
N ASN A 29 9.33 -1.37 -10.46
CA ASN A 29 8.15 -2.19 -10.71
C ASN A 29 7.64 -2.67 -9.34
N VAL A 30 6.88 -1.82 -8.64
CA VAL A 30 6.15 -2.21 -7.45
C VAL A 30 5.14 -3.22 -7.96
N PRO A 31 5.19 -4.48 -7.49
CA PRO A 31 4.24 -5.49 -7.91
C PRO A 31 2.85 -4.91 -7.76
N LYS A 32 2.10 -4.82 -8.87
CA LYS A 32 0.72 -4.32 -8.86
C LYS A 32 -0.04 -5.18 -7.85
N GLN A 33 -0.37 -4.63 -6.68
CA GLN A 33 -1.09 -5.41 -5.69
C GLN A 33 -2.45 -5.82 -6.28
N GLU A 34 -2.71 -7.11 -6.27
CA GLU A 34 -3.94 -7.67 -6.81
C GLU A 34 -5.07 -7.41 -5.81
N ILE A 35 -6.12 -6.72 -6.29
CA ILE A 35 -7.36 -6.52 -5.55
C ILE A 35 -8.33 -7.61 -5.98
N THR A 36 -8.73 -8.44 -5.04
CA THR A 36 -9.80 -9.42 -5.24
C THR A 36 -11.15 -8.76 -4.94
N ILE A 37 -12.10 -8.90 -5.87
CA ILE A 37 -13.45 -8.36 -5.73
C ILE A 37 -14.40 -9.52 -5.47
N ASN A 38 -15.05 -9.51 -4.31
CA ASN A 38 -16.11 -10.46 -3.98
C ASN A 38 -17.48 -9.77 -4.12
N PRO A 39 -18.32 -10.21 -5.07
CA PRO A 39 -19.68 -9.67 -5.21
C PRO A 39 -20.50 -9.91 -3.95
N GLY A 40 -21.01 -8.85 -3.34
CA GLY A 40 -21.98 -8.92 -2.26
C GLY A 40 -23.40 -8.70 -2.77
N LYS A 41 -24.39 -8.90 -1.88
CA LYS A 41 -25.81 -8.69 -2.22
C LYS A 41 -26.13 -7.24 -2.62
N TYR A 42 -25.45 -6.27 -2.01
CA TYR A 42 -25.74 -4.83 -2.19
C TYR A 42 -24.54 -4.03 -2.69
N PHE A 43 -23.32 -4.51 -2.45
CA PHE A 43 -22.08 -3.84 -2.82
C PHE A 43 -20.97 -4.88 -2.99
N ASN A 44 -19.95 -4.51 -3.75
CA ASN A 44 -18.74 -5.32 -3.91
C ASN A 44 -17.82 -5.14 -2.69
N TYR A 45 -17.20 -6.24 -2.26
CA TYR A 45 -16.17 -6.24 -1.24
C TYR A 45 -14.80 -6.33 -1.90
N TYR A 46 -13.91 -5.41 -1.53
CA TYR A 46 -12.57 -5.30 -2.10
C TYR A 46 -11.55 -5.78 -1.07
N HIS A 47 -10.80 -6.79 -1.45
CA HIS A 47 -9.80 -7.43 -0.60
C HIS A 47 -8.40 -7.30 -1.20
N ILE A 48 -7.42 -7.07 -0.33
CA ILE A 48 -6.00 -7.05 -0.70
C ILE A 48 -5.23 -8.01 0.19
N GLN A 49 -4.26 -8.73 -0.39
CA GLN A 49 -3.30 -9.51 0.38
C GLN A 49 -2.03 -8.70 0.62
N LEU A 50 -1.72 -8.46 1.89
CA LEU A 50 -0.58 -7.65 2.31
C LEU A 50 0.37 -8.47 3.19
N ASP A 51 1.67 -8.25 3.00
CA ASP A 51 2.69 -8.78 3.91
C ASP A 51 2.92 -7.78 5.04
N LEU A 52 2.60 -8.17 6.27
CA LEU A 52 2.98 -7.41 7.45
C LEU A 52 4.40 -7.79 7.85
N ILE A 53 5.35 -6.99 7.38
CA ILE A 53 6.78 -7.16 7.63
C ILE A 53 7.12 -6.57 9.01
N PRO A 54 7.83 -7.30 9.88
CA PRO A 54 8.27 -6.78 11.18
C PRO A 54 8.97 -5.41 11.06
N ASN A 55 8.72 -4.51 12.00
CA ASN A 55 9.21 -3.12 12.03
C ASN A 55 8.64 -2.18 10.93
N GLN A 56 7.81 -2.67 10.01
CA GLN A 56 7.06 -1.83 9.06
C GLN A 56 5.61 -1.58 9.51
N TYR A 57 5.23 -2.12 10.66
CA TYR A 57 3.98 -1.82 11.35
C TYR A 57 4.24 -1.79 12.85
N ARG A 58 3.27 -1.26 13.61
CA ARG A 58 3.23 -1.40 15.07
C ARG A 58 1.87 -1.92 15.52
N VAL A 59 1.86 -2.81 16.50
CA VAL A 59 0.61 -3.16 17.19
C VAL A 59 0.21 -1.98 18.09
N ASN A 60 -1.07 -1.65 18.15
CA ASN A 60 -1.59 -0.65 19.08
C ASN A 60 -1.62 -1.23 20.50
N GLU A 61 -0.50 -1.16 21.21
CA GLU A 61 -0.37 -1.71 22.57
C GLU A 61 -1.29 -1.04 23.59
N ARG A 62 -1.59 0.25 23.41
CA ARG A 62 -2.50 0.98 24.30
C ARG A 62 -3.93 0.44 24.23
N TYR A 63 -4.39 0.08 23.03
CA TYR A 63 -5.69 -0.54 22.84
C TYR A 63 -5.65 -2.04 23.18
N GLY A 64 -4.55 -2.71 22.80
CA GLY A 64 -4.31 -4.12 23.07
C GLY A 64 -5.33 -5.04 22.39
N PHE A 65 -5.48 -6.24 22.93
CA PHE A 65 -6.50 -7.20 22.55
C PHE A 65 -7.66 -7.15 23.53
N ASN A 66 -8.83 -6.73 23.08
CA ASN A 66 -10.00 -6.57 23.95
C ASN A 66 -10.81 -7.88 24.09
N PRO A 67 -11.79 -7.94 25.02
CA PRO A 67 -12.59 -9.16 25.24
C PRO A 67 -13.37 -9.69 24.02
N GLY A 68 -13.69 -8.85 23.03
CA GLY A 68 -14.31 -9.29 21.76
C GLY A 68 -13.29 -9.47 20.62
N GLY A 69 -12.02 -9.62 20.97
CA GLY A 69 -10.92 -9.89 20.06
C GLY A 69 -10.60 -8.80 19.06
N GLN A 70 -11.13 -7.59 19.25
CA GLN A 70 -10.68 -6.44 18.48
C GLN A 70 -9.30 -6.00 18.99
N PHE A 71 -8.44 -5.69 18.03
CA PHE A 71 -7.14 -5.06 18.20
C PHE A 71 -6.84 -4.23 16.96
N GLU A 72 -5.78 -3.43 17.00
CA GLU A 72 -5.38 -2.58 15.90
C GLU A 72 -3.87 -2.70 15.61
N VAL A 73 -3.54 -2.55 14.34
CA VAL A 73 -2.17 -2.42 13.84
C VAL A 73 -2.08 -1.12 13.05
N PHE A 74 -1.03 -0.35 13.27
CA PHE A 74 -0.74 0.85 12.50
C PHE A 74 0.35 0.57 11.46
N ILE A 75 0.04 0.85 10.20
CA ILE A 75 1.00 0.78 9.08
C ILE A 75 1.26 2.23 8.63
N PRO A 76 2.52 2.68 8.51
CA PRO A 76 2.82 3.99 7.92
C PRO A 76 2.14 4.15 6.57
N LYS A 77 1.51 5.29 6.33
CA LYS A 77 0.71 5.55 5.12
C LYS A 77 1.53 5.31 3.84
N GLU A 78 2.79 5.68 3.87
CA GLU A 78 3.74 5.59 2.75
C GLU A 78 4.08 4.15 2.37
N LEU A 79 3.84 3.20 3.28
CA LEU A 79 4.03 1.77 3.06
C LEU A 79 2.73 1.05 2.67
N PHE A 80 1.59 1.73 2.76
CA PHE A 80 0.31 1.15 2.36
C PHE A 80 0.09 1.30 0.85
N PRO A 81 -0.28 0.23 0.12
CA PRO A 81 -0.28 0.23 -1.34
C PRO A 81 -1.43 0.99 -2.01
N ILE A 82 -2.41 1.44 -1.24
CA ILE A 82 -3.55 2.20 -1.75
C ILE A 82 -3.44 3.65 -1.28
N PRO A 83 -3.53 4.64 -2.18
CA PRO A 83 -3.53 6.04 -1.80
C PRO A 83 -4.57 6.34 -0.72
N ALA A 84 -4.16 7.12 0.30
CA ALA A 84 -5.02 7.50 1.42
C ALA A 84 -4.79 8.99 1.76
N PRO A 85 -5.12 9.93 0.86
CA PRO A 85 -4.68 11.32 0.96
C PRO A 85 -5.10 11.99 2.29
N ASN A 86 -6.26 11.60 2.83
CA ASN A 86 -6.80 12.14 4.08
C ASN A 86 -6.13 11.58 5.35
N CYS A 87 -5.27 10.58 5.22
CA CYS A 87 -4.52 10.03 6.34
C CYS A 87 -3.23 10.81 6.58
N ARG A 88 -2.95 11.11 7.84
CA ARG A 88 -1.77 11.88 8.24
C ARG A 88 -0.53 10.98 8.30
N GLU A 89 -0.52 10.01 9.21
CA GLU A 89 0.68 9.21 9.51
C GLU A 89 0.51 7.74 9.19
N HIS A 90 -0.66 7.16 9.46
CA HIS A 90 -0.83 5.71 9.42
C HIS A 90 -2.21 5.29 8.91
N ILE A 91 -2.25 4.08 8.35
CA ILE A 91 -3.44 3.27 8.16
C ILE A 91 -3.65 2.41 9.41
N ILE A 92 -4.86 2.45 9.94
CA ILE A 92 -5.34 1.65 11.07
C ILE A 92 -5.95 0.37 10.52
N VAL A 93 -5.23 -0.73 10.63
CA VAL A 93 -5.76 -2.06 10.33
C VAL A 93 -6.42 -2.61 11.58
N ARG A 94 -7.76 -2.67 11.59
CA ARG A 94 -8.55 -3.08 12.74
C ARG A 94 -9.08 -4.50 12.58
N MET A 95 -8.97 -5.31 13.63
CA MET A 95 -9.72 -6.57 13.71
C MET A 95 -11.14 -6.26 14.21
N PRO A 96 -12.22 -6.59 13.48
CA PRO A 96 -13.57 -6.32 13.95
C PRO A 96 -13.89 -7.03 15.28
N TYR A 97 -14.72 -6.42 16.13
CA TYR A 97 -15.21 -7.04 17.37
C TYR A 97 -16.15 -8.22 17.07
N SER A 98 -16.04 -9.33 17.82
CA SER A 98 -17.05 -10.40 17.88
C SER A 98 -16.83 -11.29 19.11
N ASN A 99 -17.80 -12.15 19.43
CA ASN A 99 -17.64 -13.15 20.50
C ASN A 99 -16.79 -14.37 20.08
N ASN A 100 -16.44 -14.50 18.79
CA ASN A 100 -15.58 -15.57 18.30
C ASN A 100 -14.15 -15.04 18.09
N THR A 101 -13.27 -15.38 19.03
CA THR A 101 -11.96 -14.72 19.18
C THR A 101 -10.78 -15.65 18.99
N HIS A 102 -10.98 -16.92 18.64
CA HIS A 102 -9.93 -17.92 18.62
C HIS A 102 -8.82 -17.57 17.61
N GLN A 103 -9.16 -17.41 16.33
CA GLN A 103 -8.17 -17.05 15.30
C GLN A 103 -7.70 -15.60 15.44
N LYS A 104 -8.55 -14.70 15.95
CA LYS A 104 -8.13 -13.33 16.27
C LYS A 104 -7.01 -13.30 17.29
N LYS A 105 -7.11 -14.10 18.36
CA LYS A 105 -6.11 -14.16 19.41
C LYS A 105 -4.78 -14.69 18.87
N ALA A 106 -4.83 -15.77 18.09
CA ALA A 106 -3.64 -16.33 17.45
C ALA A 106 -2.97 -15.32 16.50
N LEU A 107 -3.75 -14.55 15.72
CA LEU A 107 -3.21 -13.49 14.89
C LEU A 107 -2.58 -12.36 15.72
N PHE A 108 -3.27 -11.90 16.77
CA PHE A 108 -2.75 -10.84 17.64
C PHE A 108 -1.42 -11.22 18.30
N GLU A 109 -1.33 -12.44 18.86
CA GLU A 109 -0.11 -12.94 19.48
C GLU A 109 1.03 -13.05 18.47
N ARG A 110 0.74 -13.58 17.27
CA ARG A 110 1.69 -13.60 16.16
C ARG A 110 2.20 -12.20 15.86
N LEU A 111 1.32 -11.24 15.58
CA LEU A 111 1.74 -9.88 15.22
C LEU A 111 2.46 -9.14 16.36
N SER A 112 2.16 -9.46 17.61
CA SER A 112 2.81 -8.82 18.78
C SER A 112 4.21 -9.36 19.07
N GLN A 113 4.52 -10.59 18.64
CA GLN A 113 5.76 -11.29 18.99
C GLN A 113 6.63 -11.63 17.77
N SER A 114 6.08 -11.53 16.56
CA SER A 114 6.68 -12.10 15.37
C SER A 114 7.92 -11.33 14.91
N LYS A 115 8.96 -12.11 14.61
CA LYS A 115 10.14 -11.68 13.84
C LYS A 115 10.01 -12.07 12.36
N GLU A 116 8.88 -12.64 11.98
CA GLU A 116 8.57 -13.14 10.64
C GLU A 116 7.46 -12.33 9.98
N THR A 117 7.55 -12.23 8.65
CA THR A 117 6.52 -11.63 7.82
C THR A 117 5.22 -12.42 7.90
N THR A 118 4.11 -11.75 8.20
CA THR A 118 2.78 -12.38 8.23
C THR A 118 1.96 -11.89 7.05
N ARG A 119 1.64 -12.79 6.12
CA ARG A 119 0.69 -12.47 5.04
C ARG A 119 -0.74 -12.43 5.58
N VAL A 120 -1.44 -11.33 5.36
CA VAL A 120 -2.83 -11.11 5.79
C VAL A 120 -3.72 -10.70 4.63
N THR A 121 -5.00 -10.96 4.75
CA THR A 121 -6.03 -10.44 3.85
C THR A 121 -6.77 -9.32 4.54
N LEU A 122 -6.80 -8.15 3.91
CA LEU A 122 -7.50 -6.98 4.40
C LEU A 122 -8.74 -6.70 3.57
N GLU A 123 -9.80 -6.25 4.23
CA GLU A 123 -11.01 -5.70 3.63
C GLU A 123 -10.94 -4.18 3.65
N LEU A 124 -11.12 -3.57 2.47
CA LEU A 124 -10.95 -2.14 2.25
C LEU A 124 -12.26 -1.35 2.46
N ASN A 125 -13.40 -2.04 2.40
CA ASN A 125 -14.69 -1.46 2.69
C ASN A 125 -14.81 -1.07 4.19
N PRO A 126 -15.67 -0.10 4.54
CA PRO A 126 -16.49 0.71 3.64
C PRO A 126 -15.76 1.97 3.13
N TYR A 127 -14.53 2.21 3.57
CA TYR A 127 -13.85 3.49 3.41
C TYR A 127 -12.98 3.57 2.15
N LEU A 128 -13.60 3.31 1.00
CA LEU A 128 -12.93 3.30 -0.28
C LEU A 128 -13.72 4.14 -1.31
N ASN A 129 -13.01 4.76 -2.24
CA ASN A 129 -13.55 5.37 -3.44
C ASN A 129 -12.97 4.65 -4.67
N ILE A 130 -13.81 4.39 -5.67
CA ILE A 130 -13.38 3.84 -6.95
C ILE A 130 -13.04 5.04 -7.85
N VAL A 131 -11.74 5.24 -8.10
CA VAL A 131 -11.26 6.35 -8.93
C VAL A 131 -11.47 6.03 -10.42
N THR A 132 -11.13 4.81 -10.82
CA THR A 132 -11.40 4.26 -12.15
C THR A 132 -11.79 2.79 -12.04
N GLU A 133 -12.74 2.34 -12.86
CA GLU A 133 -13.17 0.93 -12.86
C GLU A 133 -12.24 0.04 -13.70
N SER A 134 -11.72 0.56 -14.81
CA SER A 134 -10.83 -0.17 -15.73
C SER A 134 -9.79 0.76 -16.35
N PRO A 135 -8.49 0.65 -15.97
CA PRO A 135 -7.97 -0.23 -14.94
C PRO A 135 -8.52 0.13 -13.55
N LEU A 136 -8.72 -0.85 -12.68
CA LEU A 136 -9.20 -0.58 -11.32
C LEU A 136 -8.18 0.29 -10.57
N ALA A 137 -8.61 1.46 -10.12
CA ALA A 137 -7.86 2.32 -9.21
C ALA A 137 -8.75 2.69 -8.01
N LEU A 138 -8.20 2.54 -6.81
CA LEU A 138 -8.89 2.77 -5.56
C LEU A 138 -8.17 3.86 -4.76
N GLU A 139 -8.92 4.56 -3.91
CA GLU A 139 -8.40 5.48 -2.91
C GLU A 139 -9.13 5.25 -1.59
N LEU A 140 -8.42 5.27 -0.46
CA LEU A 140 -9.04 5.22 0.85
C LEU A 140 -9.61 6.58 1.24
N THR A 141 -10.89 6.59 1.61
CA THR A 141 -11.58 7.80 2.07
C THR A 141 -11.34 8.09 3.56
N TYR A 142 -11.03 7.04 4.35
CA TYR A 142 -10.62 7.10 5.75
C TYR A 142 -9.42 6.20 6.01
N CYS A 143 -8.82 6.32 7.19
CA CYS A 143 -7.59 5.60 7.55
C CYS A 143 -7.82 4.18 8.05
N ASN A 144 -9.05 3.72 8.13
CA ASN A 144 -9.37 2.39 8.63
C ASN A 144 -9.53 1.40 7.48
N VAL A 145 -8.83 0.27 7.60
CA VAL A 145 -9.11 -0.96 6.86
C VAL A 145 -9.22 -2.09 7.86
N PHE A 146 -9.75 -3.23 7.45
CA PHE A 146 -10.08 -4.30 8.39
C PHE A 146 -9.33 -5.57 8.07
N PHE A 147 -8.86 -6.28 9.09
CA PHE A 147 -8.51 -7.68 8.89
C PHE A 147 -9.78 -8.42 8.45
N ARG A 148 -9.68 -9.20 7.37
CA ARG A 148 -10.82 -9.96 6.89
C ARG A 148 -11.26 -10.96 7.96
N HIS A 149 -12.57 -11.08 8.11
CA HIS A 149 -13.20 -11.99 9.06
C HIS A 149 -14.35 -12.75 8.39
N LYS A 150 -14.67 -13.92 8.93
CA LYS A 150 -15.79 -14.76 8.47
C LYS A 150 -16.40 -15.46 9.68
N HIS A 151 -17.72 -15.47 9.79
CA HIS A 151 -18.43 -15.99 10.97
C HIS A 151 -17.92 -15.40 12.29
N GLY A 152 -17.54 -14.12 12.25
CA GLY A 152 -17.05 -13.37 13.40
C GLY A 152 -15.57 -13.57 13.70
N ASP A 153 -14.85 -14.55 13.14
CA ASP A 153 -13.44 -14.80 13.46
C ASP A 153 -12.50 -14.43 12.30
N TYR A 154 -11.21 -14.30 12.57
CA TYR A 154 -10.20 -13.97 11.55
C TYR A 154 -10.19 -14.98 10.40
N TYR A 155 -10.13 -14.49 9.16
CA TYR A 155 -10.15 -15.31 7.95
C TYR A 155 -9.16 -14.76 6.92
N ASN A 156 -8.14 -15.56 6.60
CA ASN A 156 -7.03 -15.14 5.73
C ASN A 156 -7.10 -15.74 4.32
N LYS A 157 -8.20 -15.49 3.61
CA LYS A 157 -8.28 -15.79 2.18
C LYS A 157 -8.98 -14.65 1.44
N PRO A 158 -8.57 -14.34 0.20
CA PRO A 158 -9.17 -13.29 -0.60
C PRO A 158 -10.53 -13.69 -1.22
N ASN A 159 -10.95 -14.96 -1.13
CA ASN A 159 -12.26 -15.48 -1.58
C ASN A 159 -13.12 -16.04 -0.43
#